data_AF-A0A2D8PR33-F1
#
_entry.id   AF-A0A2D8PR33-F1
#
_cell.length_a   1.000
_cell.length_b   1.000
_cell.length_c   1.000
_cell.angle_alpha   90.00
_cell.angle_beta   90.00
_cell.angle_gamma   90.00
#
_symmetry.space_group_name_H-M   'P 1'
#
loop_
_entity.id
_entity.type
_entity.pdbx_description
1 polymer ?
#
loop_
_entity_poly.entity_id
_entity_poly.type
_entity_poly.pdbx_seq_one_letter_code
_entity_poly.pdbx_strand_id
1 'polypeptide(L)'
;MSLQNKSRLRNTLKKLSRLAAGDEDPRPSAQEALDFLAMMASQKPVMLLGRGYNEQVWIKGVLQIATDLRLQIVEGPFWDASADAGAGADLPNWYLDHTRAAFAEHRAWYICRARATADEVAEICESAAITVAQEARLLNYPECCVRAHYERAAEYQGVWLDLLRRKAKGDDAKAADMLAQGEPLEPETDEDMKRLEAAMKTVPVPYTSINSCDACIDGGPTAPANIKSIEGRELATEIDEGLLRALG
;
A
#
# COMPACT_ATOMS: atom_id res chain seq x y z
N MET A 1 -7.08 23.18 14.72
CA MET A 1 -8.53 23.40 14.55
C MET A 1 -9.24 22.25 15.25
N SER A 2 -10.34 22.46 15.98
CA SER A 2 -11.01 21.34 16.67
C SER A 2 -11.55 20.31 15.68
N LEU A 3 -11.16 19.03 15.81
CA LEU A 3 -11.76 17.92 15.05
C LEU A 3 -13.28 17.90 15.19
N GLN A 4 -13.98 18.20 14.11
CA GLN A 4 -15.41 17.96 14.02
C GLN A 4 -15.67 16.45 14.18
N ASN A 5 -16.58 16.06 15.08
CA ASN A 5 -16.97 14.67 15.35
C ASN A 5 -15.98 13.80 16.14
N LYS A 6 -15.11 14.39 16.98
CA LYS A 6 -14.17 13.63 17.85
C LYS A 6 -14.81 12.44 18.61
N SER A 7 -16.01 12.59 19.15
CA SER A 7 -16.71 11.49 19.84
C SER A 7 -17.01 10.29 18.93
N ARG A 8 -17.42 10.55 17.68
CA ARG A 8 -17.67 9.53 16.65
C ARG A 8 -16.38 8.81 16.27
N LEU A 9 -15.28 9.54 16.11
CA LEU A 9 -13.96 8.97 15.81
C LEU A 9 -13.48 8.06 16.95
N ARG A 10 -13.56 8.51 18.21
CA ARG A 10 -13.21 7.68 19.38
C ARG A 10 -14.06 6.42 19.50
N ASN A 11 -15.36 6.52 19.26
CA ASN A 11 -16.24 5.36 19.28
C ASN A 11 -15.90 4.36 18.16
N THR A 12 -15.48 4.86 17.00
CA THR A 12 -15.05 4.01 15.88
C THR A 12 -13.72 3.33 16.20
N LEU A 13 -12.74 4.05 16.75
CA LEU A 13 -11.49 3.48 17.23
C LEU A 13 -11.74 2.34 18.23
N LYS A 14 -12.64 2.52 19.20
CA LYS A 14 -13.01 1.45 20.16
C LYS A 14 -13.55 0.20 19.47
N LYS A 15 -14.25 0.33 18.34
CA LYS A 15 -14.72 -0.84 17.56
C LYS A 15 -13.54 -1.51 16.85
N LEU A 16 -12.69 -0.71 16.20
CA LEU A 16 -11.50 -1.19 15.48
C LEU A 16 -10.53 -1.93 16.42
N SER A 17 -10.19 -1.34 17.57
CA SER A 17 -9.28 -1.96 18.55
C SER A 17 -9.78 -3.30 19.10
N ARG A 18 -11.09 -3.58 19.05
CA ARG A 18 -11.63 -4.90 19.46
C ARG A 18 -11.41 -5.98 18.42
N LEU A 19 -11.20 -5.63 17.16
CA LEU A 19 -10.92 -6.58 16.07
C LEU A 19 -9.50 -7.15 16.18
N ALA A 20 -8.58 -6.37 16.72
CA ALA A 20 -7.14 -6.65 16.79
C ALA A 20 -6.67 -7.10 18.20
N ALA A 21 -7.59 -7.58 19.06
CA ALA A 21 -7.28 -7.87 20.46
C ALA A 21 -6.26 -9.02 20.68
N GLY A 22 -5.87 -9.73 19.62
CA GLY A 22 -4.92 -10.85 19.65
C GLY A 22 -3.65 -10.63 18.83
N ASP A 23 -3.41 -9.42 18.31
CA ASP A 23 -2.20 -9.12 17.54
C ASP A 23 -0.97 -9.15 18.46
N GLU A 24 0.07 -9.91 18.07
CA GLU A 24 1.37 -9.89 18.77
C GLU A 24 2.07 -8.53 18.63
N ASP A 25 1.93 -7.91 17.46
CA ASP A 25 2.36 -6.53 17.18
C ASP A 25 1.14 -5.69 16.80
N PRO A 26 0.72 -4.72 17.63
CA PRO A 26 -0.45 -3.90 17.35
C PRO A 26 -0.19 -2.81 16.29
N ARG A 27 1.06 -2.60 15.84
CA ARG A 27 1.40 -1.49 14.94
C ARG A 27 0.66 -1.54 13.59
N PRO A 28 0.57 -2.68 12.88
CA PRO A 28 -0.13 -2.73 11.60
C PRO A 28 -1.63 -2.40 11.71
N SER A 29 -2.33 -3.00 12.67
CA SER A 29 -3.74 -2.75 12.89
C SER A 29 -4.02 -1.36 13.46
N ALA A 30 -3.12 -0.82 14.29
CA ALA A 30 -3.19 0.58 14.72
C ALA A 30 -3.00 1.57 13.56
N GLN A 31 -2.10 1.26 12.61
CA GLN A 31 -1.86 2.11 11.45
C GLN A 31 -3.03 2.09 10.47
N GLU A 32 -3.62 0.91 10.21
CA GLU A 32 -4.85 0.83 9.44
C GLU A 32 -6.04 1.50 10.13
N ALA A 33 -6.12 1.42 11.47
CA ALA A 33 -7.12 2.16 12.24
C ALA A 33 -6.95 3.67 12.08
N LEU A 34 -5.71 4.18 12.10
CA LEU A 34 -5.43 5.60 11.88
C LEU A 34 -5.83 6.02 10.45
N ASP A 35 -5.52 5.21 9.43
CA ASP A 35 -5.93 5.47 8.04
C ASP A 35 -7.45 5.51 7.88
N PHE A 36 -8.17 4.59 8.54
CA PHE A 36 -9.64 4.59 8.55
C PHE A 36 -10.19 5.86 9.20
N LEU A 37 -9.62 6.28 10.33
CA LEU A 37 -10.04 7.49 11.05
C LEU A 37 -9.70 8.76 10.25
N ALA A 38 -8.55 8.81 9.56
CA ALA A 38 -8.18 9.90 8.68
C ALA A 38 -9.17 10.03 7.51
N MET A 39 -9.62 8.90 6.95
CA MET A 39 -10.66 8.91 5.91
C MET A 39 -12.00 9.39 6.44
N MET A 40 -12.41 8.93 7.62
CA MET A 40 -13.62 9.44 8.27
C MET A 40 -13.55 10.95 8.54
N ALA A 41 -12.37 11.45 8.92
CA ALA A 41 -12.10 12.87 9.15
C ALA A 41 -11.94 13.69 7.87
N SER A 42 -12.05 13.08 6.68
CA SER A 42 -11.83 13.71 5.37
C SER A 42 -10.41 14.26 5.16
N GLN A 43 -9.42 13.72 5.89
CA GLN A 43 -8.01 14.02 5.69
C GLN A 43 -7.36 13.10 4.64
N LYS A 44 -7.95 11.92 4.42
CA LYS A 44 -7.56 10.95 3.40
C LYS A 44 -8.78 10.59 2.53
N PRO A 45 -8.75 10.70 1.20
CA PRO A 45 -9.92 10.39 0.37
C PRO A 45 -10.37 8.92 0.44
N VAL A 46 -9.40 7.99 0.43
CA VAL A 46 -9.63 6.55 0.37
C VAL A 46 -8.83 5.84 1.45
N MET A 47 -9.48 4.99 2.24
CA MET A 47 -8.80 3.97 3.04
C MET A 47 -8.72 2.67 2.22
N LEU A 48 -7.50 2.15 2.06
CA LEU A 48 -7.23 0.91 1.35
C LEU A 48 -7.12 -0.22 2.37
N LEU A 49 -7.95 -1.26 2.21
CA LEU A 49 -8.03 -2.44 3.08
C LEU A 49 -7.71 -3.70 2.27
N GLY A 50 -7.00 -4.66 2.87
CA GLY A 50 -6.68 -5.95 2.25
C GLY A 50 -5.40 -5.94 1.42
N ARG A 51 -4.62 -4.85 1.45
CA ARG A 51 -3.27 -4.77 0.90
C ARG A 51 -2.28 -4.51 2.04
N GLY A 52 -1.37 -5.45 2.30
CA GLY A 52 -0.43 -5.38 3.43
C GLY A 52 -0.93 -6.20 4.62
N TYR A 53 -1.79 -5.64 5.48
CA TYR A 53 -2.40 -6.37 6.59
C TYR A 53 -3.69 -7.06 6.12
N ASN A 54 -3.60 -8.37 5.91
CA ASN A 54 -4.63 -9.17 5.22
C ASN A 54 -5.30 -10.20 6.15
N GLU A 55 -5.53 -9.81 7.40
CA GLU A 55 -6.20 -10.66 8.38
C GLU A 55 -7.71 -10.72 8.13
N GLN A 56 -8.25 -11.92 7.93
CA GLN A 56 -9.64 -12.11 7.51
C GLN A 56 -10.66 -11.59 8.55
N VAL A 57 -10.35 -11.74 9.84
CA VAL A 57 -11.17 -11.23 10.93
C VAL A 57 -11.20 -9.70 10.91
N TRP A 58 -10.02 -9.09 10.69
CA TRP A 58 -9.88 -7.65 10.58
C TRP A 58 -10.67 -7.09 9.39
N ILE A 59 -10.44 -7.63 8.19
CA ILE A 59 -11.10 -7.18 6.96
C ILE A 59 -12.62 -7.20 7.13
N LYS A 60 -13.18 -8.33 7.54
CA LYS A 60 -14.64 -8.47 7.75
C LYS A 60 -15.15 -7.48 8.78
N GLY A 61 -14.43 -7.28 9.87
CA GLY A 61 -14.80 -6.34 10.92
C GLY A 61 -14.77 -4.88 10.45
N VAL A 62 -13.74 -4.48 9.72
CA VAL A 62 -13.63 -3.12 9.15
C VAL A 62 -14.74 -2.85 8.14
N LEU A 63 -15.04 -3.81 7.25
CA LEU A 63 -16.14 -3.69 6.28
C LEU A 63 -17.51 -3.58 6.96
N GLN A 64 -17.74 -4.34 8.04
CA GLN A 64 -18.95 -4.21 8.84
C GLN A 64 -19.07 -2.82 9.48
N ILE A 65 -17.98 -2.31 10.07
CA ILE A 65 -17.93 -0.95 10.64
C ILE A 65 -18.22 0.11 9.57
N ALA A 66 -17.63 -0.03 8.38
CA ALA A 66 -17.87 0.88 7.26
C ALA A 66 -19.34 0.87 6.81
N THR A 67 -19.94 -0.32 6.72
CA THR A 67 -21.36 -0.51 6.39
C THR A 67 -22.26 0.15 7.43
N ASP A 68 -22.03 -0.08 8.73
CA ASP A 68 -22.79 0.53 9.83
C ASP A 68 -22.73 2.06 9.79
N LEU A 69 -21.59 2.60 9.36
CA LEU A 69 -21.34 4.04 9.23
C LEU A 69 -21.87 4.64 7.92
N ARG A 70 -22.45 3.82 7.04
CA ARG A 70 -22.93 4.17 5.69
C ARG A 70 -21.85 4.80 4.81
N LEU A 71 -20.62 4.31 4.96
CA LEU A 71 -19.50 4.67 4.09
C LEU A 71 -19.66 3.96 2.74
N GLN A 72 -19.00 4.50 1.71
CA GLN A 72 -18.94 3.86 0.41
C GLN A 72 -17.83 2.80 0.42
N ILE A 73 -18.11 1.63 -0.14
CA ILE A 73 -17.16 0.53 -0.22
C ILE A 73 -17.11 0.11 -1.69
N VAL A 74 -15.92 0.11 -2.27
CA VAL A 74 -15.66 -0.42 -3.60
C VAL A 74 -14.71 -1.60 -3.45
N GLU A 75 -15.09 -2.76 -3.96
CA GLU A 75 -14.19 -3.91 -4.08
C GLU A 75 -13.57 -3.91 -5.48
N GLY A 76 -12.26 -4.13 -5.58
CA GLY A 76 -11.59 -4.15 -6.87
C GLY A 76 -10.19 -4.77 -6.83
N PRO A 77 -9.52 -4.84 -7.99
CA PRO A 77 -8.13 -5.28 -8.08
C PRO A 77 -7.21 -4.30 -7.34
N PHE A 78 -5.97 -4.71 -7.07
CA PHE A 78 -4.94 -3.78 -6.62
C PHE A 78 -4.61 -2.78 -7.73
N TRP A 79 -4.59 -1.50 -7.40
CA TRP A 79 -4.16 -0.47 -8.34
C TRP A 79 -2.70 -0.67 -8.77
N ASP A 80 -2.43 -0.36 -10.03
CA ASP A 80 -1.11 -0.46 -10.63
C ASP A 80 -0.78 0.84 -11.41
N ALA A 81 0.19 1.60 -10.90
CA ALA A 81 0.75 2.78 -11.53
C ALA A 81 2.09 2.55 -12.23
N SER A 82 2.49 1.28 -12.43
CA SER A 82 3.82 0.96 -12.98
C SER A 82 4.06 1.63 -14.34
N ALA A 83 3.05 1.62 -15.23
CA ALA A 83 3.15 2.24 -16.54
C ALA A 83 3.39 3.77 -16.48
N ASP A 84 2.70 4.48 -15.59
CA ASP A 84 2.86 5.93 -15.40
C ASP A 84 4.18 6.28 -14.68
N ALA A 85 4.63 5.40 -13.78
CA ALA A 85 5.92 5.54 -13.12
C ALA A 85 7.10 5.31 -14.08
N GLY A 86 6.87 4.72 -15.26
CA GLY A 86 7.92 4.16 -16.12
C GLY A 86 8.53 2.87 -15.55
N ALA A 87 7.95 2.35 -14.47
CA ALA A 87 8.40 1.15 -13.78
C ALA A 87 8.05 -0.08 -14.61
N GLY A 88 9.04 -0.93 -14.87
CA GLY A 88 8.86 -2.15 -15.65
C GLY A 88 8.72 -1.93 -17.15
N ALA A 89 9.00 -0.73 -17.68
CA ALA A 89 8.98 -0.45 -19.11
C ALA A 89 9.93 -1.36 -19.92
N ASP A 90 11.01 -1.84 -19.30
CA ASP A 90 11.99 -2.74 -19.90
C ASP A 90 11.67 -4.23 -19.66
N LEU A 91 10.59 -4.56 -18.94
CA LEU A 91 10.20 -5.94 -18.67
C LEU A 91 9.44 -6.54 -19.85
N PRO A 92 9.73 -7.81 -20.25
CA PRO A 92 9.00 -8.48 -21.32
C PRO A 92 7.52 -8.71 -20.98
N ASN A 93 6.66 -8.62 -21.99
CA ASN A 93 5.22 -8.85 -21.83
C ASN A 93 4.89 -10.20 -21.18
N TRP A 94 5.58 -11.28 -21.55
CA TRP A 94 5.34 -12.62 -20.97
C TRP A 94 5.59 -12.66 -19.45
N TYR A 95 6.53 -11.84 -18.96
CA TYR A 95 6.83 -11.75 -17.52
C TYR A 95 5.78 -10.89 -16.81
N LEU A 96 5.40 -9.75 -17.42
CA LEU A 96 4.34 -8.88 -16.91
C LEU A 96 2.99 -9.61 -16.86
N ASP A 97 2.65 -10.37 -17.89
CA ASP A 97 1.40 -11.14 -17.95
C ASP A 97 1.37 -12.23 -16.88
N HIS A 98 2.50 -12.94 -16.67
CA HIS A 98 2.61 -13.94 -15.61
C HIS A 98 2.43 -13.32 -14.22
N THR A 99 3.14 -12.22 -13.93
CA THR A 99 3.04 -11.55 -12.62
C THR A 99 1.64 -10.98 -12.40
N ARG A 100 1.03 -10.32 -13.39
CA ARG A 100 -0.36 -9.85 -13.30
C ARG A 100 -1.35 -10.98 -13.07
N ALA A 101 -1.19 -12.12 -13.75
CA ALA A 101 -2.04 -13.29 -13.54
C ALA A 101 -1.96 -13.82 -12.10
N ALA A 102 -0.77 -13.82 -11.49
CA ALA A 102 -0.59 -14.21 -10.10
C ALA A 102 -1.35 -13.31 -9.11
N PHE A 103 -1.59 -12.04 -9.45
CA PHE A 103 -2.36 -11.11 -8.62
C PHE A 103 -3.85 -10.98 -9.00
N ALA A 104 -4.30 -11.63 -10.08
CA ALA A 104 -5.63 -11.42 -10.65
C ALA A 104 -6.79 -11.83 -9.71
N GLU A 105 -6.55 -12.78 -8.80
CA GLU A 105 -7.54 -13.25 -7.82
C GLU A 105 -7.55 -12.41 -6.55
N HIS A 106 -6.50 -11.62 -6.29
CA HIS A 106 -6.44 -10.77 -5.11
C HIS A 106 -7.36 -9.57 -5.25
N ARG A 107 -7.95 -9.19 -4.11
CA ARG A 107 -8.93 -8.09 -4.01
C ARG A 107 -8.53 -7.16 -2.88
N ALA A 108 -8.79 -5.89 -3.12
CA ALA A 108 -8.73 -4.82 -2.13
C ALA A 108 -10.13 -4.22 -1.95
N TRP A 109 -10.33 -3.62 -0.78
CA TRP A 109 -11.51 -2.81 -0.50
C TRP A 109 -11.10 -1.35 -0.30
N TYR A 110 -11.72 -0.49 -1.08
CA TYR A 110 -11.50 0.95 -1.06
C TYR A 110 -12.69 1.61 -0.37
N ILE A 111 -12.44 2.13 0.83
CA ILE A 111 -13.47 2.71 1.69
C ILE A 111 -13.40 4.23 1.60
N CYS A 112 -14.51 4.85 1.21
CA CYS A 112 -14.60 6.27 0.96
C CYS A 112 -15.73 6.91 1.77
N ARG A 113 -15.53 8.16 2.22
CA ARG A 113 -16.61 8.96 2.82
C ARG A 113 -17.50 9.61 1.77
N ALA A 114 -16.92 10.11 0.68
CA ALA A 114 -17.63 10.83 -0.36
C ALA A 114 -18.05 9.90 -1.50
N ARG A 115 -19.27 10.10 -2.02
CA ARG A 115 -19.80 9.31 -3.15
C ARG A 115 -18.98 9.50 -4.43
N ALA A 116 -18.67 10.75 -4.76
CA ALA A 116 -17.88 11.08 -5.95
C ALA A 116 -16.50 10.39 -5.96
N THR A 117 -15.85 10.27 -4.79
CA THR A 117 -14.59 9.53 -4.67
C THR A 117 -14.79 8.03 -4.91
N ALA A 118 -15.89 7.45 -4.42
CA ALA A 118 -16.18 6.05 -4.67
C ALA A 118 -16.50 5.77 -6.15
N ASP A 119 -17.22 6.68 -6.82
CA ASP A 119 -17.49 6.56 -8.25
C ASP A 119 -16.18 6.63 -9.06
N GLU A 120 -15.28 7.57 -8.74
CA GLU A 120 -13.94 7.64 -9.33
C GLU A 120 -13.12 6.36 -9.09
N VAL A 121 -13.15 5.82 -7.88
CA VAL A 121 -12.44 4.57 -7.55
C VAL A 121 -13.03 3.39 -8.33
N ALA A 122 -14.35 3.32 -8.49
CA ALA A 122 -15.00 2.28 -9.28
C ALA A 122 -14.55 2.31 -10.74
N GLU A 123 -14.45 3.49 -11.35
CA GLU A 123 -13.91 3.67 -12.71
C GLU A 123 -12.46 3.18 -12.83
N ILE A 124 -11.59 3.52 -11.86
CA ILE A 124 -10.21 3.03 -11.82
C ILE A 124 -10.17 1.50 -11.71
N CYS A 125 -11.03 0.92 -10.88
CA CYS A 125 -11.11 -0.53 -10.66
C CYS A 125 -11.55 -1.33 -11.91
N GLU A 126 -12.16 -0.70 -12.92
CA GLU A 126 -12.48 -1.38 -14.19
C GLU A 126 -11.23 -1.83 -14.95
N SER A 127 -10.12 -1.08 -14.81
CA SER A 127 -8.85 -1.37 -15.49
C SER A 127 -7.68 -1.70 -14.56
N ALA A 128 -7.83 -1.42 -13.26
CA ALA A 128 -6.76 -1.38 -12.26
C ALA A 128 -5.68 -0.32 -12.51
N ALA A 129 -5.65 0.31 -13.69
CA ALA A 129 -4.64 1.27 -14.07
C ALA A 129 -4.90 2.62 -13.39
N ILE A 130 -3.86 3.15 -12.76
CA ILE A 130 -3.89 4.46 -12.11
C ILE A 130 -2.60 5.23 -12.44
N THR A 131 -2.63 6.56 -12.36
CA THR A 131 -1.39 7.35 -12.38
C THR A 131 -0.80 7.49 -10.98
N VAL A 132 0.50 7.77 -10.89
CA VAL A 132 1.19 8.07 -9.62
C VAL A 132 0.50 9.23 -8.91
N ALA A 133 0.11 10.27 -9.64
CA ALA A 133 -0.57 11.44 -9.09
C ALA A 133 -1.97 11.11 -8.55
N GLN A 134 -2.74 10.27 -9.26
CA GLN A 134 -4.05 9.83 -8.78
C GLN A 134 -3.93 8.98 -7.51
N GLU A 135 -3.02 7.99 -7.48
CA GLU A 135 -2.81 7.15 -6.29
C GLU A 135 -2.36 7.99 -5.09
N ALA A 136 -1.38 8.87 -5.30
CA ALA A 136 -0.89 9.80 -4.28
C ALA A 136 -2.02 10.67 -3.70
N ARG A 137 -2.85 11.27 -4.54
CA ARG A 137 -4.00 12.06 -4.10
C ARG A 137 -5.01 11.21 -3.32
N LEU A 138 -5.42 10.06 -3.86
CA LEU A 138 -6.47 9.23 -3.25
C LEU A 138 -6.05 8.64 -1.90
N LEU A 139 -4.77 8.27 -1.76
CA LEU A 139 -4.23 7.73 -0.52
C LEU A 139 -3.66 8.81 0.42
N ASN A 140 -3.64 10.07 0.01
CA ASN A 140 -2.99 11.20 0.69
C ASN A 140 -1.50 10.94 0.95
N TYR A 141 -0.81 10.35 -0.03
CA TYR A 141 0.63 10.10 -0.01
C TYR A 141 1.38 11.14 -0.84
N PRO A 142 2.67 11.40 -0.55
CA PRO A 142 3.51 12.14 -1.46
C PRO A 142 3.74 11.38 -2.77
N GLU A 143 3.61 12.07 -3.90
CA GLU A 143 3.87 11.49 -5.23
C GLU A 143 5.27 10.87 -5.35
N CYS A 144 6.29 11.50 -4.74
CA CYS A 144 7.66 10.96 -4.75
C CYS A 144 7.78 9.60 -4.06
N CYS A 145 6.99 9.35 -3.01
CA CYS A 145 7.01 8.07 -2.29
C CYS A 145 6.24 6.99 -3.05
N VAL A 146 5.14 7.37 -3.73
CA VAL A 146 4.42 6.46 -4.62
C VAL A 146 5.30 6.07 -5.81
N ARG A 147 5.97 7.02 -6.46
CA ARG A 147 6.91 6.72 -7.55
C ARG A 147 8.04 5.79 -7.11
N ALA A 148 8.69 6.09 -5.98
CA ALA A 148 9.76 5.26 -5.44
C ALA A 148 9.29 3.84 -5.08
N HIS A 149 8.03 3.65 -4.69
CA HIS A 149 7.45 2.32 -4.50
C HIS A 149 7.45 1.50 -5.80
N TYR A 150 7.00 2.09 -6.91
CA TYR A 150 6.99 1.42 -8.20
C TYR A 150 8.41 1.20 -8.77
N GLU A 151 9.33 2.13 -8.56
CA GLU A 151 10.74 1.96 -8.93
C GLU A 151 11.38 0.76 -8.20
N ARG A 152 11.16 0.64 -6.88
CA ARG A 152 11.62 -0.54 -6.10
C ARG A 152 10.98 -1.84 -6.58
N ALA A 153 9.68 -1.83 -6.87
CA ALA A 153 8.98 -3.00 -7.38
C ALA A 153 9.53 -3.44 -8.76
N ALA A 154 9.86 -2.50 -9.65
CA ALA A 154 10.49 -2.78 -10.92
C ALA A 154 11.92 -3.33 -10.77
N GLU A 155 12.72 -2.77 -9.86
CA GLU A 155 14.08 -3.30 -9.59
C GLU A 155 14.00 -4.72 -9.04
N TYR A 156 13.09 -4.99 -8.11
CA TYR A 156 12.85 -6.34 -7.58
C TYR A 156 12.51 -7.33 -8.71
N GLN A 157 11.57 -6.97 -9.59
CA GLN A 157 11.20 -7.79 -10.75
C GLN A 157 12.37 -7.97 -11.72
N GLY A 158 13.15 -6.91 -11.96
CA GLY A 158 14.33 -6.92 -12.81
C GLY A 158 15.37 -7.93 -12.34
N VAL A 159 15.67 -7.98 -11.03
CA VAL A 159 16.63 -8.97 -10.49
C VAL A 159 16.15 -10.41 -10.72
N TRP A 160 14.87 -10.70 -10.48
CA TRP A 160 14.34 -12.05 -10.73
C TRP A 160 14.35 -12.44 -12.20
N LEU A 161 14.04 -11.49 -13.09
CA LEU A 161 14.12 -11.72 -14.53
C LEU A 161 15.57 -11.98 -14.98
N ASP A 162 16.54 -11.23 -14.45
CA ASP A 162 17.96 -11.42 -14.74
C ASP A 162 18.43 -12.82 -14.33
N LEU A 163 18.07 -13.26 -13.11
CA LEU A 163 18.35 -14.61 -12.59
C LEU A 163 17.75 -15.69 -13.50
N LEU A 164 16.47 -15.54 -13.84
CA LEU A 164 15.76 -16.47 -14.72
C LEU A 164 16.41 -16.57 -16.10
N ARG A 165 16.78 -15.43 -16.70
CA ARG A 165 17.47 -15.37 -18.00
C ARG A 165 18.84 -16.02 -17.96
N ARG A 166 19.62 -15.82 -16.89
CA ARG A 166 20.92 -16.49 -16.72
C ARG A 166 20.75 -18.01 -16.66
N LYS A 167 19.80 -18.50 -15.86
CA LYS A 167 19.48 -19.94 -15.77
C LYS A 167 18.98 -20.51 -17.10
N ALA A 168 18.23 -19.72 -17.87
CA ALA A 168 17.79 -20.04 -19.22
C ALA A 168 18.87 -19.89 -20.30
N LYS A 169 20.08 -19.40 -19.96
CA LYS A 169 21.18 -19.09 -20.90
C LYS A 169 20.80 -18.06 -21.96
N GLY A 170 19.96 -17.09 -21.59
CA GLY A 170 19.51 -15.99 -22.45
C GLY A 170 18.35 -16.33 -23.41
N ASP A 171 17.79 -17.54 -23.34
CA ASP A 171 16.62 -17.94 -24.12
C ASP A 171 15.33 -17.51 -23.40
N ASP A 172 14.66 -16.48 -23.92
CA ASP A 172 13.43 -15.93 -23.34
C ASP A 172 12.25 -16.92 -23.40
N ALA A 173 12.18 -17.81 -24.39
CA ALA A 173 11.12 -18.82 -24.46
C ALA A 173 11.32 -19.88 -23.37
N LYS A 174 12.58 -20.29 -23.18
CA LYS A 174 12.93 -21.18 -22.08
C LYS A 174 12.72 -20.51 -20.71
N ALA A 175 13.09 -19.24 -20.56
CA ALA A 175 12.85 -18.47 -19.34
C ALA A 175 11.36 -18.42 -18.99
N ALA A 176 10.49 -18.14 -19.98
CA ALA A 176 9.05 -18.13 -19.79
C ALA A 176 8.50 -19.51 -19.36
N ASP A 177 8.98 -20.60 -19.97
CA ASP A 177 8.61 -21.97 -19.58
C ASP A 177 9.03 -22.31 -18.15
N MET A 178 10.26 -21.96 -17.77
CA MET A 178 10.77 -22.16 -16.40
C MET A 178 9.97 -21.38 -15.36
N LEU A 179 9.58 -20.13 -15.67
CA LEU A 179 8.72 -19.33 -14.80
C LEU A 179 7.33 -19.96 -14.66
N ALA A 180 6.73 -20.41 -15.76
CA ALA A 180 5.42 -21.06 -15.75
C ALA A 180 5.41 -22.38 -14.95
N GLN A 181 6.54 -23.09 -14.91
CA GLN A 181 6.72 -24.31 -14.13
C GLN A 181 7.06 -24.07 -12.66
N GLY A 182 7.23 -22.81 -12.24
CA GLY A 182 7.58 -22.45 -10.86
C GLY A 182 8.96 -22.95 -10.46
N GLU A 183 9.92 -22.94 -11.41
CA GLU A 183 11.28 -23.35 -11.10
C GLU A 183 11.88 -22.49 -9.98
N PRO A 184 12.52 -23.09 -8.95
CA PRO A 184 13.20 -22.33 -7.92
C PRO A 184 14.31 -21.46 -8.51
N LEU A 185 14.35 -20.21 -8.05
CA LEU A 185 15.39 -19.23 -8.34
C LEU A 185 16.05 -18.84 -7.02
N GLU A 186 17.38 -18.85 -7.02
CA GLU A 186 18.20 -18.39 -5.89
C GLU A 186 19.18 -17.35 -6.42
N PRO A 187 19.47 -16.28 -5.66
CA PRO A 187 20.51 -15.31 -6.01
C PRO A 187 21.86 -16.01 -6.18
N GLU A 188 22.52 -15.78 -7.32
CA GLU A 188 23.75 -16.47 -7.70
C GLU A 188 25.00 -15.73 -7.22
N THR A 189 24.88 -14.42 -6.96
CA THR A 189 25.99 -13.53 -6.63
C THR A 189 25.65 -12.60 -5.47
N ASP A 190 26.70 -12.08 -4.80
CA ASP A 190 26.57 -11.02 -3.79
C ASP A 190 25.92 -9.75 -4.37
N GLU A 191 26.09 -9.50 -5.67
CA GLU A 191 25.45 -8.38 -6.36
C GLU A 191 23.95 -8.56 -6.49
N ASP A 192 23.48 -9.76 -6.83
CA ASP A 192 22.04 -10.09 -6.84
C ASP A 192 21.42 -9.90 -5.46
N MET A 193 22.09 -10.42 -4.42
CA MET A 193 21.66 -10.25 -3.04
C MET A 193 21.56 -8.78 -2.66
N LYS A 194 22.60 -7.99 -2.97
CA LYS A 194 22.62 -6.55 -2.66
C LYS A 194 21.51 -5.79 -3.39
N ARG A 195 21.23 -6.12 -4.66
CA ARG A 195 20.14 -5.51 -5.43
C ARG A 195 18.77 -5.86 -4.84
N LEU A 196 18.55 -7.14 -4.49
CA LEU A 196 17.31 -7.57 -3.82
C LEU A 196 17.12 -6.88 -2.47
N GLU A 197 18.16 -6.83 -1.65
CA GLU A 197 18.14 -6.13 -0.35
C GLU A 197 17.79 -4.66 -0.53
N ALA A 198 18.38 -3.98 -1.53
CA ALA A 198 18.08 -2.59 -1.83
C ALA A 198 16.63 -2.39 -2.28
N ALA A 199 16.12 -3.24 -3.18
CA ALA A 199 14.76 -3.17 -3.69
C ALA A 199 13.71 -3.47 -2.61
N MET A 200 14.01 -4.40 -1.69
CA MET A 200 13.12 -4.77 -0.58
C MET A 200 13.23 -3.84 0.63
N LYS A 201 14.25 -2.98 0.69
CA LYS A 201 14.43 -2.05 1.81
C LYS A 201 13.33 -0.99 1.79
N THR A 202 12.45 -1.08 2.77
CA THR A 202 11.42 -0.06 3.04
C THR A 202 11.70 0.64 4.36
N VAL A 203 11.58 1.97 4.37
CA VAL A 203 11.65 2.77 5.59
C VAL A 203 10.24 3.31 5.89
N PRO A 204 9.47 2.65 6.77
CA PRO A 204 8.12 3.09 7.10
C PRO A 204 8.15 4.44 7.81
N VAL A 205 7.20 5.29 7.45
CA VAL A 205 7.03 6.62 8.03
C VAL A 205 6.04 6.52 9.19
N PRO A 206 6.44 6.84 10.44
CA PRO A 206 5.55 6.75 11.60
C PRO A 206 4.23 7.50 11.40
N TYR A 207 3.15 6.97 11.99
CA TYR A 207 1.80 7.54 11.90
C TYR A 207 1.23 7.65 10.49
N THR A 208 1.80 6.92 9.53
CA THR A 208 1.30 6.81 8.16
C THR A 208 1.53 5.39 7.64
N SER A 209 0.85 5.04 6.55
CA SER A 209 1.11 3.81 5.80
C SER A 209 2.11 4.03 4.64
N ILE A 210 2.96 5.07 4.73
CA ILE A 210 3.93 5.45 3.67
C ILE A 210 5.27 4.76 3.93
N ASN A 211 5.87 4.24 2.86
CA ASN A 211 7.29 3.90 2.84
C ASN A 211 8.06 5.05 2.16
N SER A 212 9.00 5.64 2.90
CA SER A 212 9.77 6.81 2.42
C SER A 212 10.56 6.49 1.16
N CYS A 213 10.70 7.49 0.27
CA CYS A 213 11.81 7.53 -0.68
C CYS A 213 13.05 8.15 -0.04
N ASP A 214 14.22 8.00 -0.68
CA ASP A 214 15.50 8.53 -0.18
C ASP A 214 15.44 10.05 0.07
N ALA A 215 14.81 10.80 -0.84
CA ALA A 215 14.63 12.23 -0.67
C ALA A 215 13.79 12.59 0.58
N CYS A 216 12.85 11.74 0.99
CA CYS A 216 12.09 11.94 2.22
C CYS A 216 12.83 11.50 3.49
N ILE A 217 13.74 10.52 3.37
CA ILE A 217 14.64 10.11 4.45
C ILE A 217 15.62 11.25 4.76
N ASP A 218 16.24 11.81 3.72
CA ASP A 218 17.30 12.82 3.85
C ASP A 218 16.76 14.25 4.03
N GLY A 219 15.51 14.50 3.60
CA GLY A 219 14.91 15.84 3.56
C GLY A 219 14.45 16.41 4.91
N GLY A 220 14.63 15.69 6.02
CA GLY A 220 14.29 16.16 7.36
C GLY A 220 12.80 16.46 7.57
N PRO A 221 12.43 17.25 8.61
CA PRO A 221 11.02 17.43 9.01
C PRO A 221 10.09 18.04 7.95
N THR A 222 10.65 18.79 7.00
CA THR A 222 9.91 19.44 5.90
C THR A 222 9.76 18.56 4.67
N ALA A 223 10.34 17.35 4.68
CA ALA A 223 10.13 16.41 3.59
C ALA A 223 8.64 16.02 3.48
N PRO A 224 8.11 15.80 2.27
CA PRO A 224 6.69 15.53 2.07
C PRO A 224 6.11 14.41 2.95
N ALA A 225 6.83 13.29 3.10
CA ALA A 225 6.37 12.18 3.94
C ALA A 225 6.37 12.53 5.43
N ASN A 226 7.36 13.31 5.88
CA ASN A 226 7.47 13.73 7.28
C ASN A 226 6.39 14.75 7.65
N ILE A 227 5.96 15.59 6.70
CA ILE A 227 4.77 16.44 6.87
C ILE A 227 3.53 15.57 7.10
N LYS A 228 3.33 14.51 6.31
CA LYS A 228 2.22 13.56 6.50
C LYS A 228 2.29 12.82 7.84
N SER A 229 3.50 12.48 8.29
CA SER A 229 3.72 11.91 9.63
C SER A 229 3.25 12.84 10.74
N ILE A 230 3.57 14.14 10.64
CA ILE A 230 3.12 15.15 11.62
C ILE A 230 1.59 15.26 11.61
N GLU A 231 0.97 15.36 10.43
CA GLU A 231 -0.49 15.40 10.29
C GLU A 231 -1.18 14.17 10.92
N GLY A 232 -0.64 12.96 10.66
CA GLY A 232 -1.14 11.71 11.24
C GLY A 232 -0.97 11.65 12.76
N ARG A 233 0.17 12.13 13.28
CA ARG A 233 0.44 12.20 14.71
C ARG A 233 -0.51 13.16 15.42
N GLU A 234 -0.80 14.32 14.82
CA GLU A 234 -1.77 15.28 15.34
C GLU A 234 -3.16 14.64 15.43
N LEU A 235 -3.61 13.95 14.37
CA LEU A 235 -4.88 13.22 14.38
C LEU A 235 -4.93 12.17 15.50
N ALA A 236 -3.89 11.34 15.62
CA ALA A 236 -3.82 10.31 16.65
C ALA A 236 -3.88 10.92 18.06
N THR A 237 -3.12 12.00 18.29
CA THR A 237 -3.09 12.75 19.55
C THR A 237 -4.46 13.32 19.90
N GLU A 238 -5.15 13.90 18.92
CA GLU A 238 -6.47 14.47 19.18
C GLU A 238 -7.55 13.41 19.43
N ILE A 239 -7.42 12.19 18.89
CA ILE A 239 -8.42 11.13 19.07
C ILE A 239 -8.22 10.42 20.41
N ASP A 240 -7.07 9.78 20.63
CA ASP A 240 -6.83 8.92 21.79
C ASP A 240 -5.33 8.66 22.04
N GLU A 241 -4.86 8.86 23.28
CA GLU A 241 -3.46 8.60 23.65
C GLU A 241 -3.05 7.14 23.47
N GLY A 242 -3.97 6.18 23.58
CA GLY A 242 -3.68 4.76 23.38
C GLY A 242 -3.28 4.45 21.95
N LEU A 243 -3.94 5.08 20.96
CA LEU A 243 -3.58 4.98 19.55
C LEU A 243 -2.20 5.59 19.28
N LEU A 244 -1.92 6.76 19.87
CA LEU A 244 -0.62 7.42 19.75
C LEU A 244 0.54 6.52 20.23
N ARG A 245 0.36 5.85 21.38
CA ARG A 245 1.37 4.94 21.96
C ARG A 245 1.52 3.63 21.18
N ALA A 246 0.43 3.12 20.59
CA ALA A 246 0.50 1.91 19.77
C ALA A 246 1.31 2.10 18.47
N LEU A 247 1.46 3.35 18.02
CA LEU A 247 2.14 3.72 16.78
C LEU A 247 3.58 4.24 16.98
N GLY A 248 4.01 4.48 18.22
CA GLY A 248 5.32 5.08 18.56
C GLY A 248 5.85 4.66 19.91
#